data_AF-A0A101EPH6-F1
#
_entry.id   AF-A0A101EPH6-F1
#
_cell.length_a   1.000
_cell.length_b   1.000
_cell.length_c   1.000
_cell.angle_alpha   90.00
_cell.angle_beta   90.00
_cell.angle_gamma   90.00
#
_symmetry.space_group_name_H-M   'P 1'
#
loop_
_entity.id
_entity.type
_entity.pdbx_description
1 polymer ?
#
loop_
_entity_poly.entity_id
_entity_poly.type
_entity_poly.pdbx_seq_one_letter_code
_entity_poly.pdbx_strand_id
1 'polypeptide(L)'
;MKVTLKTLTPLHIGSGEKYPPCNLVVLKEKDSKKTAVRLTTRKFLEVLRKRPEIMEKISENISKPLTLKEVENVEDGVLYEVSLYSDFSSGKRNPEIPEVVHHPDGSVYVPGSSLKGAVRLALTWHVLRNNRNLLEEFHRNVQSDLQNHKKAFYRTNEFLNGLFRFAPREINTDYFRFLRVSDSQTLKTQLVVHDVGIFYV
;
A
#
# COMPACT_ATOMS: atom_id res chain seq x y z
N MET A 1 -11.99 -0.59 23.88
CA MET A 1 -12.45 -1.87 23.29
C MET A 1 -11.26 -2.52 22.59
N LYS A 2 -11.10 -3.84 22.67
CA LYS A 2 -10.11 -4.58 21.87
C LYS A 2 -10.84 -5.28 20.72
N VAL A 3 -10.26 -5.25 19.54
CA VAL A 3 -10.79 -5.88 18.33
C VAL A 3 -9.68 -6.72 17.71
N THR A 4 -10.00 -7.95 17.32
CA THR A 4 -9.09 -8.82 16.58
C THR A 4 -9.48 -8.78 15.11
N LEU A 5 -8.52 -8.42 14.26
CA LEU A 5 -8.70 -8.36 12.81
C LEU A 5 -8.10 -9.60 12.17
N LYS A 6 -8.79 -10.16 11.19
CA LYS A 6 -8.31 -11.27 10.36
C LYS A 6 -8.49 -10.90 8.90
N THR A 7 -7.42 -11.00 8.12
CA THR A 7 -7.48 -10.82 6.66
C THR A 7 -8.14 -12.05 6.03
N LEU A 8 -9.13 -11.82 5.16
CA LEU A 8 -9.79 -12.88 4.38
C LEU A 8 -9.23 -12.97 2.95
N THR A 9 -8.64 -11.88 2.46
CA THR A 9 -8.04 -11.72 1.15
C THR A 9 -6.65 -11.09 1.30
N PRO A 10 -5.81 -11.09 0.25
CA PRO A 10 -4.61 -10.26 0.23
C PRO A 10 -4.94 -8.80 0.58
N LEU A 11 -4.16 -8.21 1.47
CA LEU A 11 -4.32 -6.84 1.94
C LEU A 11 -3.02 -6.09 1.68
N HIS A 12 -3.12 -4.99 0.93
CA HIS A 12 -2.02 -4.05 0.73
C HIS A 12 -2.42 -2.67 1.25
N ILE A 13 -1.63 -2.11 2.16
CA ILE A 13 -1.72 -0.73 2.62
C ILE A 13 -0.38 -0.09 2.28
N GLY A 14 -0.35 0.75 1.26
CA GLY A 14 0.89 1.30 0.72
C GLY A 14 1.51 2.37 1.61
N SER A 15 2.85 2.39 1.70
CA SER A 15 3.60 3.48 2.33
C SER A 15 3.69 4.74 1.46
N GLY A 16 3.37 4.60 0.17
CA GLY A 16 3.61 5.62 -0.85
C GLY A 16 4.94 5.42 -1.60
N GLU A 17 5.84 4.63 -1.03
CA GLU A 17 7.11 4.26 -1.64
C GLU A 17 6.95 3.09 -2.60
N LYS A 18 7.92 2.97 -3.50
CA LYS A 18 8.02 1.87 -4.46
C LYS A 18 9.47 1.46 -4.60
N TYR A 19 9.68 0.20 -4.97
CA TYR A 19 11.01 -0.29 -5.29
C TYR A 19 11.01 -1.21 -6.51
N PRO A 20 12.09 -1.21 -7.30
CA PRO A 20 12.25 -2.14 -8.41
C PRO A 20 12.58 -3.56 -7.93
N PRO A 21 12.39 -4.61 -8.75
CA PRO A 21 12.74 -5.98 -8.38
C PRO A 21 14.19 -6.20 -7.99
N CYS A 22 15.15 -5.44 -8.53
CA CYS A 22 16.58 -5.56 -8.16
C CYS A 22 16.88 -5.28 -6.69
N ASN A 23 15.93 -4.69 -5.96
CA ASN A 23 16.00 -4.48 -4.52
C ASN A 23 15.70 -5.75 -3.70
N LEU A 24 15.33 -6.85 -4.37
CA LEU A 24 15.09 -8.16 -3.79
C LEU A 24 16.25 -9.12 -4.10
N VAL A 25 16.51 -10.05 -3.17
CA VAL A 25 17.46 -11.15 -3.37
C VAL A 25 16.72 -12.47 -3.29
N VAL A 26 16.77 -13.27 -4.37
CA VAL A 26 16.16 -14.61 -4.42
C VAL A 26 17.06 -15.59 -3.66
N LEU A 27 16.50 -16.21 -2.63
CA LEU A 27 17.16 -17.21 -1.80
C LEU A 27 16.99 -18.62 -2.35
N LYS A 28 15.75 -18.99 -2.72
CA LYS A 28 15.38 -20.32 -3.17
C LYS A 28 14.24 -20.25 -4.19
N GLU A 29 14.21 -21.20 -5.10
CA GLU A 29 13.14 -21.38 -6.09
C GLU A 29 12.61 -22.82 -5.99
N LYS A 30 11.30 -22.97 -5.80
CA LYS A 30 10.60 -24.26 -5.75
C LYS A 30 9.24 -24.12 -6.41
N ASP A 31 8.92 -24.98 -7.37
CA ASP A 31 7.59 -25.11 -8.00
C ASP A 31 6.91 -23.76 -8.32
N SER A 32 7.60 -22.91 -9.10
CA SER A 32 7.16 -21.58 -9.53
C SER A 32 7.02 -20.52 -8.42
N LYS A 33 7.31 -20.87 -7.17
CA LYS A 33 7.38 -19.93 -6.04
C LYS A 33 8.84 -19.62 -5.71
N LYS A 34 9.19 -18.33 -5.72
CA LYS A 34 10.51 -17.86 -5.30
C LYS A 34 10.43 -17.28 -3.89
N THR A 35 11.27 -17.76 -2.99
CA THR A 35 11.49 -17.11 -1.69
C THR A 35 12.59 -16.09 -1.86
N ALA A 36 12.29 -14.84 -1.58
CA ALA A 36 13.21 -13.73 -1.66
C ALA A 36 13.20 -12.91 -0.37
N VAL A 37 14.16 -12.01 -0.26
CA VAL A 37 14.23 -11.04 0.83
C VAL A 37 14.38 -9.64 0.28
N ARG A 38 13.74 -8.68 0.93
CA ARG A 38 13.99 -7.27 0.72
C ARG A 38 15.17 -6.84 1.57
N LEU A 39 16.19 -6.26 0.94
CA LEU A 39 17.31 -5.68 1.68
C LEU A 39 16.95 -4.31 2.25
N THR A 40 17.54 -3.95 3.39
CA THR A 40 17.58 -2.56 3.85
C THR A 40 18.32 -1.70 2.81
N THR A 41 17.95 -0.42 2.71
CA THR A 41 18.64 0.53 1.81
C THR A 41 20.14 0.57 2.08
N ARG A 42 20.55 0.52 3.35
CA ARG A 42 21.96 0.48 3.75
C ARG A 42 22.69 -0.73 3.18
N LYS A 43 22.13 -1.93 3.35
CA LYS A 43 22.75 -3.16 2.84
C LYS A 43 22.78 -3.18 1.31
N PHE A 44 21.71 -2.71 0.66
CA PHE A 44 21.67 -2.61 -0.79
C PHE A 44 22.78 -1.70 -1.33
N LEU A 45 22.99 -0.52 -0.73
CA LEU A 45 24.09 0.38 -1.11
C LEU A 45 25.47 -0.23 -0.84
N GLU A 46 25.63 -1.01 0.24
CA GLU A 46 26.88 -1.73 0.52
C GLU A 46 27.21 -2.75 -0.59
N VAL A 47 26.21 -3.49 -1.07
CA VAL A 47 26.35 -4.44 -2.18
C VAL A 47 26.85 -3.71 -3.43
N LEU A 48 26.22 -2.59 -3.79
CA LEU A 48 26.63 -1.81 -4.97
C LEU A 48 28.06 -1.27 -4.86
N ARG A 49 28.50 -0.89 -3.66
CA ARG A 49 29.86 -0.39 -3.43
C ARG A 49 30.92 -1.48 -3.53
N LYS A 50 30.62 -2.69 -3.07
CA LYS A 50 31.56 -3.83 -3.10
C LYS A 50 31.66 -4.49 -4.48
N ARG A 51 30.59 -4.41 -5.28
CA ARG A 51 30.42 -5.12 -6.55
C ARG A 51 29.92 -4.14 -7.62
N PRO A 52 30.78 -3.24 -8.13
CA PRO A 52 30.38 -2.22 -9.10
C PRO A 52 29.80 -2.80 -10.40
N GLU A 53 30.14 -4.04 -10.77
CA GLU A 53 29.56 -4.76 -11.91
C GLU A 53 28.05 -5.00 -11.76
N ILE A 54 27.54 -5.06 -10.53
CA ILE A 54 26.10 -5.14 -10.26
C ILE A 54 25.42 -3.82 -10.63
N MET A 55 26.11 -2.68 -10.47
CA MET A 55 25.57 -1.37 -10.84
C MET A 55 25.36 -1.26 -12.35
N GLU A 56 26.30 -1.77 -13.15
CA GLU A 56 26.17 -1.87 -14.60
C GLU A 56 25.02 -2.81 -14.98
N LYS A 57 24.92 -3.98 -14.35
CA LYS A 57 23.82 -4.92 -14.60
C LYS A 57 22.44 -4.35 -14.25
N ILE A 58 22.35 -3.56 -13.18
CA ILE A 58 21.10 -2.89 -12.77
C ILE A 58 20.76 -1.76 -13.72
N SER A 59 21.74 -0.99 -14.21
CA SER A 59 21.49 0.07 -15.19
C SER A 59 20.97 -0.50 -16.51
N GLU A 60 21.43 -1.70 -16.89
CA GLU A 60 20.93 -2.46 -18.04
C GLU A 60 19.57 -3.12 -17.79
N ASN A 61 19.33 -3.65 -16.58
CA ASN A 61 18.10 -4.40 -16.29
C ASN A 61 17.66 -4.35 -14.82
N ILE A 62 17.04 -3.24 -14.44
CA ILE A 62 16.44 -3.03 -13.11
C ILE A 62 15.25 -3.97 -12.79
N SER A 63 14.75 -4.68 -13.81
CA SER A 63 13.52 -5.50 -13.76
C SER A 63 13.74 -6.87 -13.11
N LYS A 64 14.98 -7.26 -12.81
CA LYS A 64 15.30 -8.58 -12.27
C LYS A 64 15.79 -8.51 -10.82
N PRO A 65 15.28 -9.39 -9.92
CA PRO A 65 15.87 -9.61 -8.61
C PRO A 65 17.33 -10.04 -8.68
N LEU A 66 18.09 -9.71 -7.64
CA LEU A 66 19.43 -10.23 -7.40
C LEU A 66 19.37 -11.68 -6.92
N THR A 67 20.50 -12.37 -7.01
CA THR A 67 20.69 -13.75 -6.57
C THR A 67 21.66 -13.82 -5.39
N LEU A 68 21.67 -14.94 -4.66
CA LEU A 68 22.63 -15.18 -3.58
C LEU A 68 24.10 -15.08 -4.00
N LYS A 69 24.42 -15.36 -5.27
CA LYS A 69 25.80 -15.23 -5.79
C LYS A 69 26.24 -13.77 -5.90
N GLU A 70 25.27 -12.85 -5.97
CA GLU A 70 25.48 -11.41 -6.12
C GLU A 70 25.56 -10.69 -4.78
N VAL A 71 25.06 -11.29 -3.70
CA VAL A 71 25.00 -10.67 -2.38
C VAL A 71 25.65 -11.55 -1.33
N GLU A 72 26.81 -11.13 -0.84
CA GLU A 72 27.49 -11.75 0.31
C GLU A 72 26.78 -11.38 1.63
N ASN A 73 26.60 -12.38 2.50
CA ASN A 73 26.03 -12.23 3.84
C ASN A 73 24.71 -11.44 3.86
N VAL A 74 23.67 -12.06 3.27
CA VAL A 74 22.33 -11.49 3.17
C VAL A 74 21.69 -11.24 4.55
N GLU A 75 22.02 -12.08 5.53
CA GLU A 75 21.40 -12.10 6.87
C GLU A 75 21.49 -10.75 7.61
N ASP A 76 22.62 -10.03 7.47
CA ASP A 76 22.88 -8.77 8.19
C ASP A 76 22.10 -7.55 7.66
N GLY A 77 21.19 -7.73 6.71
CA GLY A 77 20.48 -6.62 6.09
C GLY A 77 19.10 -6.95 5.55
N VAL A 78 18.48 -8.03 6.02
CA VAL A 78 17.09 -8.36 5.66
C VAL A 78 16.13 -7.39 6.34
N LEU A 79 15.33 -6.70 5.54
CA LEU A 79 14.19 -5.90 6.01
C LEU A 79 13.00 -6.82 6.26
N TYR A 80 12.55 -7.57 5.25
CA TYR A 80 11.50 -8.58 5.39
C TYR A 80 11.60 -9.67 4.33
N GLU A 81 10.99 -10.81 4.61
CA GLU A 81 10.86 -11.91 3.65
C GLU A 81 9.70 -11.71 2.69
N VAL A 82 9.87 -12.19 1.47
CA VAL A 82 8.91 -12.08 0.38
C VAL A 82 8.74 -13.42 -0.32
N SER A 83 7.50 -13.85 -0.47
CA SER A 83 7.08 -14.85 -1.44
C SER A 83 6.79 -14.16 -2.77
N LEU A 84 7.61 -14.44 -3.78
CA LEU A 84 7.45 -13.92 -5.14
C LEU A 84 6.66 -14.90 -6.00
N TYR A 85 5.49 -14.45 -6.46
CA TYR A 85 4.67 -15.14 -7.45
C TYR A 85 4.68 -14.45 -8.83
N SER A 86 5.18 -13.20 -8.89
CA SER A 86 5.45 -12.51 -10.16
C SER A 86 6.81 -12.96 -10.71
N ASP A 87 6.87 -13.20 -12.01
CA ASP A 87 8.10 -13.51 -12.74
C ASP A 87 8.77 -12.26 -13.34
N PHE A 88 8.12 -11.10 -13.20
CA PHE A 88 8.51 -9.81 -13.78
C PHE A 88 8.77 -9.88 -15.30
N SER A 89 8.20 -10.89 -15.99
CA SER A 89 8.47 -11.18 -17.40
C SER A 89 7.52 -10.47 -18.35
N SER A 90 6.50 -9.79 -17.82
CA SER A 90 5.31 -9.29 -18.53
C SER A 90 5.57 -8.13 -19.52
N GLY A 91 6.77 -7.98 -20.07
CA GLY A 91 7.13 -6.99 -21.09
C GLY A 91 7.09 -5.52 -20.62
N LYS A 92 6.81 -5.27 -19.33
CA LYS A 92 6.82 -3.91 -18.77
C LYS A 92 8.27 -3.47 -18.59
N ARG A 93 8.63 -2.36 -19.23
CA ARG A 93 9.91 -1.69 -19.02
C ARG A 93 9.89 -1.11 -17.60
N ASN A 94 10.79 -1.57 -16.73
CA ASN A 94 10.94 -1.14 -15.32
C ASN A 94 9.71 -1.41 -14.44
N PRO A 95 9.43 -2.67 -14.09
CA PRO A 95 8.39 -3.00 -13.10
C PRO A 95 8.73 -2.36 -11.75
N GLU A 96 7.69 -1.89 -11.05
CA GLU A 96 7.78 -1.33 -9.71
C GLU A 96 6.90 -2.14 -8.76
N ILE A 97 7.39 -2.38 -7.55
CA ILE A 97 6.67 -3.05 -6.48
C ILE A 97 6.26 -1.98 -5.46
N PRO A 98 4.95 -1.71 -5.29
CA PRO A 98 4.47 -0.82 -4.24
C PRO A 98 4.80 -1.37 -2.86
N GLU A 99 5.43 -0.55 -2.02
CA GLU A 99 5.85 -0.97 -0.69
C GLU A 99 4.69 -0.89 0.31
N VAL A 100 4.57 -1.90 1.17
CA VAL A 100 3.57 -1.91 2.25
C VAL A 100 4.05 -1.03 3.40
N VAL A 101 3.14 -0.45 4.17
CA VAL A 101 3.49 0.21 5.44
C VAL A 101 4.11 -0.81 6.40
N HIS A 102 5.28 -0.48 6.91
CA HIS A 102 6.02 -1.28 7.88
C HIS A 102 6.81 -0.40 8.84
N HIS A 103 7.20 -0.94 9.99
CA HIS A 103 8.15 -0.32 10.90
C HIS A 103 9.59 -0.46 10.38
N PRO A 104 10.54 0.35 10.90
CA PRO A 104 11.95 0.26 10.50
C PRO A 104 12.59 -1.11 10.71
N ASP A 105 12.02 -1.95 11.57
CA ASP A 105 12.47 -3.33 11.83
C ASP A 105 11.88 -4.37 10.85
N GLY A 106 11.12 -3.91 9.85
CA GLY A 106 10.46 -4.73 8.84
C GLY A 106 9.13 -5.34 9.25
N SER A 107 8.67 -5.15 10.49
CA SER A 107 7.36 -5.63 10.92
C SER A 107 6.24 -4.80 10.30
N VAL A 108 5.19 -5.46 9.79
CA VAL A 108 4.05 -4.79 9.16
C VAL A 108 2.92 -4.55 10.15
N TYR A 109 2.10 -3.54 9.88
CA TYR A 109 0.93 -3.22 10.69
C TYR A 109 -0.16 -2.59 9.83
N VAL A 110 -1.37 -2.53 10.38
CA VAL A 110 -2.50 -1.82 9.80
C VAL A 110 -2.63 -0.47 10.51
N PRO A 111 -2.45 0.66 9.81
CA PRO A 111 -2.64 1.97 10.40
C PRO A 111 -4.08 2.17 10.90
N GLY A 112 -4.22 2.77 12.08
CA GLY A 112 -5.50 3.12 12.68
C GLY A 112 -6.27 4.13 11.82
N SER A 113 -5.55 4.98 11.07
CA SER A 113 -6.13 5.89 10.07
C SER A 113 -6.82 5.15 8.92
N SER A 114 -6.22 4.07 8.40
CA SER A 114 -6.81 3.23 7.34
C SER A 114 -8.08 2.52 7.83
N LEU A 115 -8.04 1.96 9.04
CA LEU A 115 -9.22 1.33 9.66
C LEU A 115 -10.33 2.36 9.93
N LYS A 116 -9.97 3.52 10.48
CA LYS A 116 -10.90 4.61 10.73
C LYS A 116 -11.53 5.13 9.43
N GLY A 117 -10.76 5.19 8.35
CA GLY A 117 -11.25 5.54 7.01
C GLY A 117 -12.30 4.54 6.50
N ALA A 118 -12.05 3.24 6.64
CA ALA A 118 -13.00 2.20 6.25
C ALA A 118 -14.31 2.28 7.06
N VAL A 119 -14.21 2.47 8.39
CA VAL A 119 -15.38 2.68 9.26
C VAL A 119 -16.13 3.95 8.86
N ARG A 120 -15.41 5.05 8.57
CA ARG A 120 -16.02 6.31 8.11
C ARG A 120 -16.80 6.10 6.83
N LEU A 121 -16.23 5.43 5.85
CA LEU A 121 -16.90 5.16 4.58
C LEU A 121 -18.19 4.33 4.76
N ALA A 122 -18.14 3.29 5.60
CA ALA A 122 -19.32 2.47 5.90
C ALA A 122 -20.44 3.29 6.55
N LEU A 123 -20.09 4.17 7.50
CA LEU A 123 -21.05 5.06 8.15
C LEU A 123 -21.57 6.15 7.19
N THR A 124 -20.71 6.71 6.33
CA THR A 124 -21.13 7.64 5.27
C THR A 124 -22.21 7.00 4.40
N TRP A 125 -21.95 5.79 3.91
CA TRP A 125 -22.92 5.06 3.10
C TRP A 125 -24.22 4.81 3.84
N HIS A 126 -24.14 4.39 5.11
CA HIS A 126 -25.33 4.17 5.93
C HIS A 126 -26.17 5.45 6.09
N VAL A 127 -25.54 6.61 6.34
CA VAL A 127 -26.23 7.90 6.45
C VAL A 127 -26.90 8.29 5.13
N LEU A 128 -26.18 8.19 4.01
CA LEU A 128 -26.71 8.53 2.70
C LEU A 128 -27.88 7.62 2.32
N ARG A 129 -27.74 6.30 2.49
CA ARG A 129 -28.77 5.32 2.13
C ARG A 129 -30.07 5.51 2.91
N ASN A 130 -29.98 5.94 4.17
CA ASN A 130 -31.14 6.12 5.04
C ASN A 130 -31.70 7.56 5.03
N ASN A 131 -31.12 8.48 4.26
CA ASN A 131 -31.60 9.84 4.12
C ASN A 131 -31.64 10.25 2.65
N ARG A 132 -32.85 10.18 2.07
CA ARG A 132 -33.07 10.47 0.66
C ARG A 132 -32.57 11.87 0.25
N ASN A 133 -32.78 12.88 1.07
CA ASN A 133 -32.37 14.25 0.73
C ASN A 133 -30.85 14.37 0.60
N LEU A 134 -30.09 13.75 1.52
CA LEU A 134 -28.63 13.72 1.48
C LEU A 134 -28.12 12.89 0.29
N LEU A 135 -28.78 11.79 -0.03
CA LEU A 135 -28.44 10.97 -1.20
C LEU A 135 -28.63 11.75 -2.51
N GLU A 136 -29.76 12.43 -2.67
CA GLU A 136 -30.03 13.27 -3.83
C GLU A 136 -29.03 14.44 -3.94
N GLU A 137 -28.65 15.04 -2.81
CA GLU A 137 -27.62 16.07 -2.80
C GLU A 137 -26.24 15.53 -3.22
N PHE A 138 -25.86 14.35 -2.72
CA PHE A 138 -24.66 13.65 -3.17
C PHE A 138 -24.68 13.41 -4.68
N HIS A 139 -25.79 12.90 -5.24
CA HIS A 139 -25.93 12.69 -6.68
C HIS A 139 -25.77 13.99 -7.48
N ARG A 140 -26.42 15.08 -7.04
CA ARG A 140 -26.27 16.40 -7.67
C ARG A 140 -24.82 16.90 -7.64
N ASN A 141 -24.13 16.73 -6.51
CA ASN A 141 -22.74 17.15 -6.37
C ASN A 141 -21.81 16.35 -7.29
N VAL A 142 -21.98 15.03 -7.37
CA VAL A 142 -21.21 14.15 -8.27
C VAL A 142 -21.47 14.53 -9.73
N GLN A 143 -22.73 14.69 -10.14
CA GLN A 143 -23.09 15.08 -11.50
C GLN A 143 -22.49 16.45 -11.87
N SER A 144 -22.52 17.40 -10.93
CA SER A 144 -21.94 18.73 -11.13
C SER A 144 -20.42 18.67 -11.27
N ASP A 145 -19.71 17.90 -10.43
CA ASP A 145 -18.26 17.76 -10.52
C ASP A 145 -17.85 17.07 -11.83
N LEU A 146 -18.60 16.06 -12.29
CA LEU A 146 -18.39 15.40 -13.58
C LEU A 146 -18.59 16.36 -14.76
N GLN A 147 -19.71 17.10 -14.79
CA GLN A 147 -20.00 18.08 -15.85
C GLN A 147 -18.94 19.18 -15.93
N ASN A 148 -18.42 19.62 -14.77
CA ASN A 148 -17.36 20.61 -14.69
C ASN A 148 -15.95 20.02 -14.86
N HIS A 149 -15.84 18.74 -15.22
CA HIS A 149 -14.56 18.03 -15.45
C HIS A 149 -13.61 18.12 -14.24
N LYS A 150 -14.16 18.22 -13.03
CA LYS A 150 -13.39 18.33 -11.79
C LYS A 150 -12.91 16.96 -11.36
N LYS A 151 -11.71 16.57 -11.82
CA LYS A 151 -11.06 15.30 -11.48
C LYS A 151 -10.93 15.03 -9.97
N ALA A 152 -10.86 16.09 -9.15
CA ALA A 152 -10.72 15.99 -7.71
C ALA A 152 -12.06 15.94 -6.94
N PHE A 153 -13.21 15.96 -7.62
CA PHE A 153 -14.54 15.91 -7.00
C PHE A 153 -14.69 16.84 -5.79
N TYR A 154 -14.26 18.10 -5.95
CA TYR A 154 -14.11 19.03 -4.82
C TYR A 154 -15.43 19.24 -4.07
N ARG A 155 -16.55 19.48 -4.79
CA ARG A 155 -17.86 19.74 -4.15
C ARG A 155 -18.35 18.49 -3.43
N THR A 156 -18.22 17.34 -4.09
CA THR A 156 -18.57 16.04 -3.50
C THR A 156 -17.77 15.79 -2.23
N ASN A 157 -16.45 16.02 -2.26
CA ASN A 157 -15.57 15.84 -1.11
C ASN A 157 -15.88 16.82 0.02
N GLU A 158 -16.19 18.09 -0.29
CA GLU A 158 -16.61 19.08 0.71
C GLU A 158 -17.89 18.63 1.42
N PHE A 159 -18.90 18.20 0.66
CA PHE A 159 -20.15 17.67 1.18
C PHE A 159 -19.93 16.44 2.08
N LEU A 160 -19.20 15.43 1.59
CA LEU A 160 -18.94 14.20 2.36
C LEU A 160 -18.15 14.47 3.65
N ASN A 161 -17.21 15.43 3.62
CA ASN A 161 -16.48 15.83 4.81
C ASN A 161 -17.36 16.59 5.82
N GLY A 162 -18.36 17.33 5.33
CA GLY A 162 -19.34 18.03 6.14
C GLY A 162 -20.37 17.13 6.84
N LEU A 163 -20.65 15.93 6.33
CA LEU A 163 -21.69 15.03 6.86
C LEU A 163 -21.56 14.73 8.36
N PHE A 164 -20.34 14.69 8.88
CA PHE A 164 -20.06 14.39 10.28
C PHE A 164 -19.58 15.60 11.08
N ARG A 165 -19.79 16.82 10.56
CA ARG A 165 -19.38 18.07 11.21
C ARG A 165 -20.59 18.90 11.57
N PHE A 166 -20.63 19.44 12.79
CA PHE A 166 -21.66 20.43 13.16
C PHE A 166 -21.49 21.73 12.37
N ALA A 167 -20.24 22.12 12.11
CA ALA A 167 -19.87 23.28 11.30
C ALA A 167 -18.95 22.82 10.15
N PRO A 168 -19.41 22.80 8.88
CA PRO A 168 -18.71 22.14 7.78
C PRO A 168 -17.24 22.56 7.58
N ARG A 169 -16.94 23.84 7.86
CA ARG A 169 -15.60 24.43 7.69
C ARG A 169 -14.68 24.25 8.90
N GLU A 170 -15.17 23.73 10.02
CA GLU A 170 -14.39 23.58 11.25
C GLU A 170 -14.06 22.12 11.52
N ILE A 171 -12.79 21.74 11.35
CA ILE A 171 -12.35 20.35 11.55
C ILE A 171 -12.56 19.86 13.00
N ASN A 172 -12.58 20.78 13.97
CA ASN A 172 -12.78 20.48 15.40
C ASN A 172 -14.19 19.98 15.71
N THR A 173 -15.12 20.16 14.78
CA THR A 173 -16.53 19.78 14.91
C THR A 173 -16.82 18.38 14.37
N ASP A 174 -15.81 17.65 13.87
CA ASP A 174 -16.02 16.32 13.31
C ASP A 174 -16.25 15.27 14.41
N TYR A 175 -17.39 14.57 14.38
CA TYR A 175 -17.72 13.49 15.31
C TYR A 175 -16.65 12.40 15.34
N PHE A 176 -15.96 12.14 14.22
CA PHE A 176 -14.90 11.14 14.18
C PHE A 176 -13.70 11.50 15.04
N ARG A 177 -13.58 12.74 15.55
CA ARG A 177 -12.56 13.08 16.54
C ARG A 177 -12.71 12.29 17.83
N PHE A 178 -13.93 11.87 18.18
CA PHE A 178 -14.21 11.05 19.35
C PHE A 178 -13.97 9.55 19.09
N LEU A 179 -13.97 9.11 17.83
CA LEU A 179 -13.58 7.76 17.45
C LEU A 179 -12.04 7.67 17.34
N ARG A 180 -11.40 7.21 18.41
CA ARG A 180 -9.95 6.94 18.45
C ARG A 180 -9.68 5.50 18.05
N VAL A 181 -9.01 5.32 16.92
CA VAL A 181 -8.57 4.01 16.42
C VAL A 181 -7.04 4.03 16.46
N SER A 182 -6.45 3.16 17.27
CA SER A 182 -5.00 2.97 17.31
C SER A 182 -4.55 2.14 16.11
N ASP A 183 -3.26 2.23 15.79
CA ASP A 183 -2.61 1.28 14.90
C ASP A 183 -2.75 -0.15 15.45
N SER A 184 -2.69 -1.14 14.56
CA SER A 184 -2.66 -2.54 14.97
C SER A 184 -1.35 -2.88 15.66
N GLN A 185 -1.32 -4.02 16.33
CA GLN A 185 -0.05 -4.64 16.69
C GLN A 185 0.76 -4.94 15.43
N THR A 186 2.07 -4.91 15.57
CA THR A 186 2.99 -5.25 14.49
C THR A 186 3.07 -6.76 14.34
N LEU A 187 3.31 -7.21 13.10
CA LEU A 187 3.42 -8.61 12.75
C LEU A 187 4.65 -8.82 11.89
N LYS A 188 5.52 -9.73 12.29
CA LYS A 188 6.55 -10.29 11.40
C LYS A 188 5.92 -11.44 10.64
N THR A 189 5.69 -11.21 9.35
CA THR A 189 5.14 -12.21 8.45
C THR A 189 5.87 -12.13 7.12
N GLN A 190 5.90 -13.24 6.41
CA GLN A 190 6.33 -13.24 5.03
C GLN A 190 5.31 -12.49 4.17
N LEU A 191 5.77 -11.49 3.44
CA LEU A 191 4.95 -10.73 2.50
C LEU A 191 4.84 -11.48 1.18
N VAL A 192 3.87 -11.08 0.36
CA VAL A 192 3.62 -11.72 -0.92
C VAL A 192 3.58 -10.66 -2.01
N VAL A 193 4.32 -10.90 -3.11
CA VAL A 193 4.25 -10.08 -4.32
C VAL A 193 3.52 -10.85 -5.40
N HIS A 194 2.43 -10.26 -5.86
CA HIS A 194 1.58 -10.77 -6.94
C HIS A 194 1.40 -9.70 -8.01
N ASP A 195 1.21 -10.14 -9.25
CA ASP A 195 0.75 -9.26 -10.32
C ASP A 195 -0.73 -8.91 -10.10
N VAL A 196 -1.05 -7.61 -10.19
CA VAL A 196 -2.39 -7.09 -9.99
C VAL A 196 -2.97 -6.65 -11.33
N GLY A 197 -4.09 -7.26 -11.74
CA GLY A 197 -4.89 -6.85 -12.88
C GLY A 197 -6.00 -5.88 -12.46
N ILE A 198 -6.32 -4.92 -13.33
CA ILE A 198 -7.48 -4.03 -13.17
C ILE A 198 -8.57 -4.53 -14.10
N PHE A 199 -9.71 -4.94 -13.54
CA PHE A 199 -10.89 -5.26 -14.32
C PHE A 199 -11.67 -3.97 -14.58
N TYR A 200 -11.86 -3.63 -15.86
CA TYR A 200 -12.82 -2.60 -16.25
C TYR A 200 -14.19 -3.26 -16.32
N VAL A 201 -15.12 -2.81 -15.48
CA VAL A 201 -16.53 -3.19 -15.48
C VAL A 201 -17.33 -2.07 -16.13
#